data_AF-A0A7R9AFR6-F1
#
_entry.id   AF-A0A7R9AFR6-F1
#
_cell.length_a   1.000
_cell.length_b   1.000
_cell.length_c   1.000
_cell.angle_alpha   90.00
_cell.angle_beta   90.00
_cell.angle_gamma   90.00
#
_symmetry.space_group_name_H-M   'P 1'
#
loop_
_entity.id
_entity.type
_entity.pdbx_description
1 polymer ?
#
loop_
_entity_poly.entity_id
_entity_poly.type
_entity_poly.pdbx_seq_one_letter_code
_entity_poly.pdbx_strand_id
1 'polypeptide(L)'
;MANSGQKFEEGRREREEVLRLAKDFIDNFYADIGMSETAAQRDRSAAIELQVTSTGTYDLTSDELAFGARNAWRNASRCIGRIHWPPLKRKTAPQVFDARGATTTAGMFQAICDHIKYGTNGGKI
;
A
#
# COMPACT_ATOMS: atom_id res chain seq x y z
N MET A 1 22.31 2.37 36.53
CA MET A 1 22.74 2.61 35.14
C MET A 1 22.25 1.44 34.31
N ALA A 2 21.08 1.57 33.68
CA ALA A 2 20.51 0.54 32.81
C ALA A 2 20.77 0.95 31.36
N ASN A 3 21.35 0.00 30.64
CA ASN A 3 21.96 0.12 29.33
C ASN A 3 20.91 0.29 28.22
N SER A 4 21.31 1.03 27.20
CA SER A 4 20.89 0.92 25.79
C SER A 4 19.41 1.09 25.48
N GLY A 5 19.03 2.32 25.12
CA GLY A 5 18.00 2.56 24.11
C GLY A 5 18.44 1.98 22.77
N GLN A 6 18.20 0.68 22.57
CA GLN A 6 18.43 0.02 21.30
C GLN A 6 17.52 0.65 20.26
N LYS A 7 18.17 1.33 19.29
CA LYS A 7 17.57 1.98 18.15
C LYS A 7 16.80 0.99 17.29
N PHE A 8 15.52 1.24 17.04
CA PHE A 8 14.78 0.64 15.92
C PHE A 8 15.23 1.24 14.57
N GLU A 9 16.53 1.19 14.25
CA GLU A 9 17.07 1.63 12.94
C GLU A 9 17.53 0.46 12.05
N GLU A 10 17.50 -0.77 12.56
CA GLU A 10 17.83 -1.98 11.81
C GLU A 10 16.71 -2.30 10.80
N GLY A 11 16.87 -1.84 9.56
CA GLY A 11 15.96 -2.17 8.45
C GLY A 11 15.43 -0.98 7.64
N ARG A 12 15.87 0.26 7.92
CA ARG A 12 15.50 1.41 7.09
C ARG A 12 16.26 1.36 5.76
N ARG A 13 15.52 1.31 4.63
CA ARG A 13 16.11 1.36 3.29
C ARG A 13 16.78 2.71 3.05
N GLU A 14 17.85 2.69 2.25
CA GLU A 14 18.53 3.90 1.80
C GLU A 14 17.61 4.76 0.95
N ARG A 15 17.76 6.09 1.02
CA ARG A 15 16.86 7.02 0.33
C ARG A 15 16.83 6.79 -1.18
N GLU A 16 17.99 6.53 -1.78
CA GLU A 16 18.10 6.23 -3.21
C GLU A 16 17.33 4.96 -3.59
N GLU A 17 17.37 3.94 -2.74
CA GLU A 17 16.60 2.71 -2.94
C GLU A 17 15.10 2.98 -2.83
N VAL A 18 14.68 3.76 -1.82
CA VAL A 18 13.27 4.15 -1.65
C VAL A 18 12.77 4.92 -2.87
N LEU A 19 13.53 5.89 -3.38
CA LEU A 19 13.17 6.67 -4.56
C LEU A 19 13.04 5.80 -5.80
N ARG A 20 13.99 4.88 -6.03
CA ARG A 20 13.93 3.95 -7.16
C ARG A 20 12.68 3.07 -7.11
N LEU A 21 12.41 2.46 -5.95
CA LEU A 21 11.24 1.60 -5.76
C LEU A 21 9.93 2.38 -5.84
N ALA A 22 9.89 3.62 -5.33
CA ALA A 22 8.73 4.49 -5.40
C ALA A 22 8.43 4.89 -6.85
N LYS A 23 9.46 5.23 -7.63
CA LYS A 23 9.31 5.53 -9.06
C LYS A 23 8.72 4.34 -9.81
N ASP A 24 9.29 3.15 -9.63
CA ASP A 24 8.80 1.92 -10.28
C ASP A 24 7.32 1.66 -9.91
N PHE A 25 6.96 1.88 -8.64
CA PHE A 25 5.59 1.71 -8.16
C PHE A 25 4.60 2.71 -8.79
N ILE A 26 4.97 4.00 -8.82
CA ILE A 26 4.15 5.08 -9.38
C ILE A 26 3.98 4.91 -10.88
N ASP A 27 5.04 4.54 -11.60
CA ASP A 27 4.96 4.27 -13.04
C ASP A 27 3.96 3.13 -13.34
N ASN A 28 4.00 2.06 -12.54
CA ASN A 28 3.04 0.96 -12.64
C ASN A 28 1.59 1.39 -12.31
N PHE A 29 1.41 2.24 -11.29
CA PHE A 29 0.08 2.76 -10.92
C PHE A 29 -0.52 3.61 -12.03
N TYR A 30 0.24 4.58 -12.55
CA TYR A 30 -0.23 5.46 -13.62
C TYR A 30 -0.47 4.72 -14.94
N ALA A 31 0.31 3.67 -15.22
CA ALA A 31 0.06 2.77 -16.34
C ALA A 31 -1.28 2.01 -16.22
N ASP A 32 -1.61 1.50 -15.03
CA ASP A 32 -2.85 0.73 -14.82
C ASP A 32 -4.12 1.59 -14.98
N ILE A 33 -4.08 2.82 -14.45
CA ILE A 33 -5.20 3.77 -14.59
C ILE A 33 -5.26 4.40 -15.99
N GLY A 34 -4.23 4.22 -16.83
CA GLY A 34 -4.16 4.76 -18.19
C GLY A 34 -3.82 6.25 -18.24
N MET A 35 -3.04 6.74 -17.27
CA MET A 35 -2.62 8.14 -17.13
C MET A 35 -1.10 8.30 -17.16
N SER A 36 -0.38 7.39 -17.83
CA SER A 36 1.07 7.49 -18.01
C SER A 36 1.47 8.78 -18.72
N GLU A 37 2.65 9.30 -18.39
CA GLU A 37 3.28 10.50 -18.96
C GLU A 37 2.50 11.80 -18.78
N THR A 38 1.50 11.78 -17.90
CA THR A 38 0.69 12.96 -17.57
C THR A 38 1.42 13.92 -16.63
N ALA A 39 0.98 15.18 -16.58
CA ALA A 39 1.45 16.15 -15.59
C ALA A 39 1.22 15.64 -14.16
N ALA A 40 0.07 15.00 -13.90
CA ALA A 40 -0.25 14.43 -12.60
C ALA A 40 0.78 13.40 -12.11
N GLN A 41 1.30 12.54 -13.00
CA GLN A 41 2.37 11.59 -12.65
C GLN A 41 3.66 12.32 -12.28
N ARG A 42 4.06 13.33 -13.07
CA ARG A 42 5.28 14.11 -12.80
C ARG A 42 5.18 14.85 -11.47
N ASP A 43 4.03 15.48 -11.21
CA ASP A 43 3.78 16.21 -9.97
C ASP A 43 3.82 15.27 -8.76
N ARG A 44 3.23 14.06 -8.89
CA ARG A 44 3.27 13.05 -7.83
C ARG A 44 4.68 12.55 -7.56
N SER A 45 5.47 12.27 -8.60
CA SER A 45 6.87 11.86 -8.45
C SER A 45 7.71 12.93 -7.76
N ALA A 46 7.58 14.21 -8.16
CA ALA A 46 8.27 15.32 -7.52
C ALA A 46 7.87 15.48 -6.04
N ALA A 47 6.58 15.29 -5.71
CA ALA A 47 6.11 15.34 -4.33
C ALA A 47 6.71 14.20 -3.47
N ILE A 48 6.86 13.00 -4.04
CA ILE A 48 7.51 11.86 -3.36
C ILE A 48 8.98 12.14 -3.15
N GLU A 49 9.69 12.66 -4.15
CA GLU A 49 11.11 13.03 -4.03
C GLU A 49 11.34 14.02 -2.88
N LEU A 50 10.47 15.02 -2.75
CA LEU A 50 10.51 15.99 -1.67
C LEU A 50 10.23 15.34 -0.29
N GLN A 51 9.23 14.46 -0.20
CA GLN A 51 8.91 13.75 1.05
C GLN A 51 10.04 12.82 1.49
N VAL A 52 10.63 12.06 0.56
CA VAL A 52 11.74 11.15 0.88
C VAL A 52 12.99 11.93 1.27
N THR A 53 13.26 13.07 0.62
CA THR A 53 14.40 13.92 1.00
C THR A 53 14.25 14.50 2.40
N SER A 54 13.05 14.94 2.76
CA SER A 54 12.76 15.60 4.03
C SER A 54 12.57 14.65 5.21
N THR A 55 11.81 13.57 5.02
CA THR A 55 11.42 12.64 6.09
C THR A 55 12.15 11.30 6.02
N GLY A 56 12.76 10.97 4.88
CA GLY A 56 13.36 9.67 4.58
C GLY A 56 12.34 8.56 4.24
N THR A 57 11.07 8.91 4.01
CA THR A 57 10.01 8.01 3.54
C THR A 57 8.93 8.83 2.80
N TYR A 58 7.86 8.19 2.32
CA TYR A 58 6.70 8.88 1.74
C TYR A 58 5.42 8.13 2.10
N ASP A 59 4.29 8.83 2.02
CA ASP A 59 2.97 8.25 2.25
C ASP A 59 2.22 8.04 0.93
N LEU A 60 1.53 6.90 0.86
CA LEU A 60 0.65 6.54 -0.26
C LEU A 60 -0.72 7.20 -0.14
N THR A 61 -1.30 7.55 -1.28
CA THR A 61 -2.74 7.88 -1.35
C THR A 61 -3.58 6.62 -1.15
N SER A 62 -4.88 6.76 -0.85
CA SER A 62 -5.77 5.61 -0.68
C SER A 62 -5.90 4.77 -1.95
N ASP A 63 -5.88 5.42 -3.13
CA ASP A 63 -5.95 4.74 -4.42
C ASP A 63 -4.67 3.97 -4.73
N GLU A 64 -3.51 4.57 -4.44
CA GLU A 64 -2.21 3.92 -4.53
C GLU A 64 -2.11 2.72 -3.58
N LEU A 65 -2.55 2.88 -2.32
CA LEU A 65 -2.58 1.79 -1.35
C LEU A 65 -3.45 0.63 -1.85
N ALA A 66 -4.64 0.95 -2.35
CA ALA A 66 -5.54 -0.05 -2.87
C ALA A 66 -4.97 -0.76 -4.11
N PHE A 67 -4.30 -0.01 -5.01
CA PHE A 67 -3.57 -0.58 -6.13
C PHE A 67 -2.44 -1.52 -5.67
N GLY A 68 -1.63 -1.10 -4.70
CA GLY A 68 -0.50 -1.88 -4.19
C GLY A 68 -0.96 -3.19 -3.55
N ALA A 69 -1.97 -3.15 -2.68
CA ALA A 69 -2.55 -4.35 -2.07
C ALA A 69 -3.07 -5.33 -3.13
N ARG A 70 -3.72 -4.79 -4.16
CA ARG A 70 -4.25 -5.58 -5.26
C ARG A 70 -3.15 -6.23 -6.11
N ASN A 71 -2.15 -5.45 -6.50
CA ASN A 71 -1.02 -5.92 -7.29
C ASN A 71 -0.20 -6.97 -6.52
N ALA A 72 -0.04 -6.80 -5.20
CA ALA A 72 0.66 -7.76 -4.35
C ALA A 72 -0.02 -9.14 -4.36
N TRP A 73 -1.35 -9.20 -4.23
CA TRP A 73 -2.07 -10.48 -4.33
C TRP A 73 -1.98 -11.07 -5.74
N ARG A 74 -2.13 -10.27 -6.81
CA ARG A 74 -1.95 -10.73 -8.19
C ARG A 74 -0.57 -11.38 -8.42
N ASN A 75 0.47 -10.83 -7.81
CA ASN A 75 1.85 -11.30 -7.95
C ASN A 75 2.21 -12.44 -6.96
N ALA A 76 1.29 -12.88 -6.10
CA ALA A 76 1.49 -14.01 -5.20
C ALA A 76 1.42 -15.34 -5.98
N SER A 77 2.58 -15.81 -6.47
CA SER A 77 2.72 -16.99 -7.33
C SER A 77 2.11 -18.29 -6.77
N ARG A 78 2.05 -18.40 -5.44
CA ARG A 78 1.50 -19.57 -4.72
C ARG A 78 -0.01 -19.53 -4.49
N CYS A 79 -0.68 -18.41 -4.76
CA CYS A 79 -2.12 -18.29 -4.57
C CYS A 79 -2.87 -18.83 -5.80
N ILE A 80 -3.61 -19.93 -5.65
CA ILE A 80 -4.50 -20.45 -6.70
C ILE A 80 -5.67 -19.49 -7.00
N GLY A 81 -6.16 -18.80 -5.96
CA GLY A 81 -7.28 -17.84 -6.05
C GLY A 81 -7.00 -16.63 -6.95
N ARG A 82 -5.76 -16.41 -7.40
CA ARG A 82 -5.42 -15.36 -8.38
C ARG A 82 -6.13 -15.54 -9.72
N ILE A 83 -6.62 -16.75 -10.04
CA ILE A 83 -7.37 -16.99 -11.29
C ILE A 83 -8.71 -16.26 -11.29
N HIS A 84 -9.29 -16.02 -10.10
CA HIS A 84 -10.53 -15.26 -9.95
C HIS A 84 -10.29 -13.75 -9.93
N TRP A 85 -9.05 -13.31 -10.16
CA TRP A 85 -8.67 -11.91 -10.18
C TRP A 85 -9.38 -11.18 -11.33
N PRO A 86 -10.34 -10.29 -11.04
CA PRO A 86 -10.98 -9.51 -12.09
C PRO A 86 -10.01 -8.44 -12.61
N PRO A 87 -10.20 -7.91 -13.83
CA PRO A 87 -9.47 -6.72 -14.27
C PRO A 87 -9.58 -5.63 -13.20
N LEU A 88 -8.48 -4.91 -12.92
CA LEU A 88 -8.39 -3.98 -11.78
C LEU A 88 -9.52 -2.92 -11.74
N LYS A 89 -10.14 -2.66 -12.89
CA LYS A 89 -11.24 -1.70 -13.11
C LYS A 89 -12.64 -2.25 -12.78
N ARG A 90 -12.78 -3.51 -12.36
CA ARG A 90 -14.10 -4.09 -11.99
C ARG A 90 -14.37 -3.95 -10.48
N LYS A 91 -15.64 -3.70 -10.14
CA LYS A 91 -16.20 -3.65 -8.77
C LYS A 91 -16.02 -4.94 -7.95
N THR A 92 -15.50 -6.00 -8.55
CA THR A 92 -15.26 -7.31 -7.92
C THR A 92 -13.85 -7.44 -7.37
N ALA A 93 -13.05 -6.36 -7.41
CA ALA A 93 -11.71 -6.36 -6.83
C ALA A 93 -11.76 -6.53 -5.29
N PRO A 94 -10.68 -7.05 -4.68
CA PRO A 94 -10.62 -7.23 -3.24
C PRO A 94 -10.84 -5.91 -2.51
N GLN A 95 -11.73 -5.91 -1.52
CA GLN A 95 -11.97 -4.76 -0.68
C GLN A 95 -10.72 -4.48 0.16
N VAL A 96 -10.25 -3.23 0.11
CA VAL A 96 -9.15 -2.75 0.94
C VAL A 96 -9.74 -1.89 2.04
N PHE A 97 -9.36 -2.16 3.28
CA PHE A 97 -9.70 -1.36 4.45
C PHE A 97 -8.43 -0.62 4.88
N ASP A 98 -8.44 0.71 4.74
CA ASP A 98 -7.33 1.54 5.20
C ASP A 98 -7.46 1.80 6.71
N ALA A 99 -6.59 1.16 7.49
CA ALA A 99 -6.50 1.32 8.94
C ALA A 99 -5.15 1.91 9.39
N ARG A 100 -4.45 2.63 8.50
CA ARG A 100 -3.14 3.24 8.82
C ARG A 100 -3.19 4.23 9.98
N GLY A 101 -4.36 4.81 10.25
CA GLY A 101 -4.59 5.70 11.40
C GLY A 101 -4.84 5.01 12.75
N ALA A 102 -4.81 3.67 12.82
CA ALA A 102 -5.03 2.95 14.07
C ALA A 102 -3.80 3.11 15.00
N THR A 103 -3.96 3.90 16.07
CA THR A 103 -2.89 4.18 17.04
C THR A 103 -3.05 3.43 18.37
N THR A 104 -4.16 2.70 18.55
CA THR A 104 -4.45 1.95 19.77
C THR A 104 -4.77 0.49 19.46
N THR A 105 -4.46 -0.39 20.40
CA THR A 105 -4.77 -1.84 20.30
C THR A 105 -6.27 -2.07 20.18
N ALA A 106 -7.09 -1.29 20.88
CA ALA A 106 -8.55 -1.33 20.76
C ALA A 106 -9.03 -0.93 19.34
N GLY A 107 -8.42 0.10 18.75
CA GLY A 107 -8.69 0.49 17.36
C GLY A 107 -8.34 -0.60 16.36
N MET A 108 -7.21 -1.28 16.56
CA MET A 108 -6.82 -2.44 15.74
C MET A 108 -7.81 -3.60 15.89
N PHE A 109 -8.20 -3.93 17.12
CA PHE A 109 -9.19 -4.99 17.39
C PHE A 109 -10.50 -4.71 16.67
N GLN A 110 -10.99 -3.47 16.77
CA GLN A 110 -12.23 -3.07 16.10
C GLN A 110 -12.12 -3.19 14.58
N ALA A 111 -11.02 -2.72 13.99
CA ALA A 111 -10.78 -2.83 12.55
C ALA A 111 -10.78 -4.29 12.07
N ILE A 112 -10.19 -5.20 12.86
CA ILE A 112 -10.20 -6.64 12.57
C ILE A 112 -11.62 -7.21 12.69
N CYS A 113 -12.36 -6.86 13.73
CA CYS A 113 -13.74 -7.31 13.90
C CYS A 113 -14.62 -6.88 12.71
N ASP A 114 -14.48 -5.66 12.24
CA ASP A 114 -15.26 -5.16 11.10
C ASP A 114 -14.83 -5.81 9.78
N HIS A 115 -13.54 -6.10 9.63
CA HIS A 115 -13.04 -6.90 8.51
C HIS A 115 -13.66 -8.31 8.48
N ILE A 116 -13.70 -9.02 9.62
CA ILE A 116 -14.27 -10.37 9.72
C ILE A 116 -15.77 -10.35 9.39
N LYS A 117 -16.51 -9.38 9.93
CA LYS A 117 -17.95 -9.22 9.63
C LYS A 117 -18.17 -9.03 8.13
N TYR A 118 -17.39 -8.15 7.50
CA TYR A 118 -17.47 -7.90 6.07
C TYR A 118 -17.10 -9.14 5.25
N GLY A 119 -15.99 -9.81 5.57
CA GLY A 119 -15.53 -10.99 4.82
C GLY A 119 -16.42 -12.22 5.01
N THR A 120 -17.11 -12.33 6.14
CA THR A 120 -18.04 -13.44 6.40
C THR A 120 -19.37 -13.24 5.67
N ASN A 121 -19.90 -12.00 5.64
CA ASN A 121 -21.11 -11.60 4.91
C ASN A 121 -22.27 -12.63 4.93
N GLY A 122 -22.54 -13.21 6.11
CA GLY A 122 -23.58 -14.23 6.27
C GLY A 122 -23.36 -15.52 5.47
N GLY A 123 -22.10 -15.89 5.19
CA GLY A 123 -21.70 -17.04 4.40
C GLY A 123 -21.45 -16.73 2.91
N LYS A 124 -21.62 -15.48 2.47
CA LYS A 124 -21.38 -15.03 1.09
C LYS A 124 -20.01 -14.36 0.95
N ILE A 125 -18.98 -15.19 1.01
CA ILE A 125 -17.56 -14.80 0.88
C ILE A 125 -17.26 -14.32 -0.54
#